data_AF-A0A7R9LJH5-F1
#
_entry.id   AF-A0A7R9LJH5-F1
#
_cell.length_a   1.000
_cell.length_b   1.000
_cell.length_c   1.000
_cell.angle_alpha   90.00
_cell.angle_beta   90.00
_cell.angle_gamma   90.00
#
_symmetry.space_group_name_H-M   'P 1'
#
loop_
_entity.id
_entity.type
_entity.pdbx_description
1 polymer ?
#
loop_
_entity_poly.entity_id
_entity_poly.type
_entity_poly.pdbx_seq_one_letter_code
_entity_poly.pdbx_strand_id
1 'polypeptide(L)'
;MSANYANGLSDYEDKGVCGLQEIFEPPEEVESKVELLSKWLIQSKCVVVYCGAGISTSVGIPDFRGPNGIWTQEEKQKKGVKVEDEVKILELSLADCNPSVTHMALISLIKSKYVKFIVSQNIDGLFLRANLRRRHIGELHGNFFLDECTACNSRFIRSTPSPTMGCKVS
;
A
#
# COMPACT_ATOMS: atom_id res chain seq x y z
N MET A 1 9.66 -8.52 -17.92
CA MET A 1 8.94 -7.28 -18.26
C MET A 1 8.37 -6.74 -16.97
N SER A 2 8.78 -5.54 -16.55
CA SER A 2 8.22 -4.88 -15.37
C SER A 2 6.75 -4.62 -15.61
N ALA A 3 5.87 -5.21 -14.79
CA ALA A 3 4.49 -4.78 -14.73
C ALA A 3 4.50 -3.36 -14.16
N ASN A 4 4.39 -2.35 -15.02
CA ASN A 4 4.25 -0.96 -14.56
C ASN A 4 2.98 -0.88 -13.71
N TYR A 5 3.13 -0.45 -12.46
CA TYR A 5 2.06 -0.38 -11.45
C TYR A 5 0.83 0.37 -11.98
N ALA A 6 1.03 1.39 -12.82
CA ALA A 6 -0.04 2.16 -13.47
C ALA A 6 -0.71 1.45 -14.67
N ASN A 7 0.03 0.64 -15.44
CA ASN A 7 -0.47 0.04 -16.68
C ASN A 7 -1.53 -1.04 -16.47
N GLY A 8 -1.61 -1.60 -15.26
CA GLY A 8 -2.59 -2.63 -14.92
C GLY A 8 -3.86 -2.12 -14.26
N LEU A 9 -4.02 -0.81 -14.15
CA LEU A 9 -5.20 -0.21 -13.55
C LEU A 9 -6.31 -0.08 -14.60
N SER A 10 -7.52 -0.50 -14.25
CA SER A 10 -8.70 -0.29 -15.10
C SER A 10 -9.01 1.20 -15.22
N ASP A 11 -9.39 1.65 -16.42
CA ASP A 11 -9.93 2.99 -16.60
C ASP A 11 -11.35 3.08 -16.01
N TYR A 12 -11.61 4.15 -15.27
CA TYR A 12 -12.92 4.47 -14.70
C TYR A 12 -12.94 5.93 -14.26
N GLU A 13 -14.12 6.56 -14.36
CA GLU A 13 -14.28 8.01 -14.27
C GLU A 13 -14.09 8.56 -12.84
N ASP A 14 -14.71 7.94 -11.84
CA ASP A 14 -14.65 8.45 -10.47
C ASP A 14 -13.38 7.98 -9.74
N LYS A 15 -12.32 8.81 -9.77
CA LYS A 15 -11.11 8.59 -8.98
C LYS A 15 -11.20 9.17 -7.56
N GLY A 16 -12.28 9.85 -7.20
CA GLY A 16 -12.43 10.59 -5.94
C GLY A 16 -11.66 11.91 -5.91
N VAL A 17 -11.44 12.45 -4.71
CA VAL A 17 -10.72 13.72 -4.53
C VAL A 17 -9.22 13.47 -4.56
N CYS A 18 -8.52 14.12 -5.49
CA CYS A 18 -7.08 13.96 -5.72
C CYS A 18 -6.31 15.26 -5.42
N GLY A 19 -5.08 15.14 -4.96
CA GLY A 19 -4.14 16.26 -4.83
C GLY A 19 -4.48 17.25 -3.72
N LEU A 20 -5.14 16.79 -2.64
CA LEU A 20 -5.33 17.61 -1.44
C LEU A 20 -3.97 18.01 -0.85
N GLN A 21 -3.95 19.21 -0.25
CA GLN A 21 -2.76 19.73 0.42
C GLN A 21 -2.42 18.86 1.65
N GLU A 22 -1.14 18.53 1.79
CA GLU A 22 -0.63 17.85 2.98
C GLU A 22 -0.64 18.77 4.19
N ILE A 23 -0.93 18.19 5.36
CA ILE A 23 -0.94 18.88 6.64
C ILE A 23 0.19 18.30 7.48
N PHE A 24 1.05 19.17 8.00
CA PHE A 24 2.17 18.82 8.86
C PHE A 24 1.94 19.40 10.24
N GLU A 25 1.86 18.52 11.23
CA GLU A 25 1.65 18.89 12.63
C GLU A 25 3.00 19.23 13.30
N PRO A 26 3.03 20.16 14.26
CA PRO A 26 4.24 20.47 15.02
C PRO A 26 4.80 19.24 15.75
N PRO A 27 6.13 19.12 15.94
CA PRO A 27 6.75 17.97 16.57
C PRO A 27 6.18 17.61 17.96
N GLU A 28 5.88 18.62 18.78
CA GLU A 28 5.31 18.45 20.12
C GLU A 28 3.89 17.84 20.09
N GLU A 29 3.11 18.16 19.06
CA GLU A 29 1.76 17.63 18.87
C GLU A 29 1.83 16.18 18.37
N VAL A 30 2.76 15.89 17.46
CA VAL A 30 3.04 14.52 16.99
C VAL A 30 3.46 13.64 18.15
N GLU A 31 4.41 14.08 18.99
CA GLU A 31 4.88 13.32 20.14
C GLU A 31 3.73 13.01 21.13
N SER A 32 2.91 14.03 21.44
CA SER A 32 1.73 13.88 22.29
C SER A 32 0.72 12.87 21.75
N LYS A 33 0.46 12.87 20.43
CA LYS A 33 -0.45 11.91 19.78
C LYS A 33 0.13 10.50 19.72
N VAL A 34 1.44 10.36 19.51
CA VAL A 34 2.13 9.07 19.52
C VAL A 34 2.07 8.44 20.91
N GLU A 35 2.25 9.23 21.98
CA GLU A 35 2.07 8.74 23.35
C GLU A 35 0.64 8.25 23.60
N LEU A 36 -0.36 8.99 23.13
CA LEU A 36 -1.77 8.62 23.25
C LEU A 36 -2.08 7.33 22.48
N LEU A 37 -1.58 7.21 21.24
CA LEU A 37 -1.71 6.00 20.44
C LEU A 37 -1.05 4.80 21.14
N SER A 38 0.14 4.99 21.71
CA SER A 38 0.82 3.94 22.48
C SER A 38 -0.01 3.45 23.67
N LYS A 39 -0.61 4.39 24.43
CA LYS A 39 -1.53 4.05 25.53
C LYS A 39 -2.74 3.24 25.02
N TRP A 40 -3.35 3.65 23.92
CA TRP A 40 -4.47 2.92 23.31
C TRP A 40 -4.08 1.52 22.84
N LEU A 41 -2.90 1.36 22.23
CA LEU A 41 -2.39 0.05 21.82
C LEU A 41 -2.22 -0.91 22.99
N ILE A 42 -1.70 -0.42 24.12
CA ILE A 42 -1.47 -1.23 25.33
C ILE A 42 -2.80 -1.61 26.01
N GLN A 43 -3.76 -0.68 26.07
CA GLN A 43 -5.03 -0.88 26.78
C GLN A 43 -6.05 -1.69 25.96
N SER A 44 -5.92 -1.71 24.63
CA SER A 44 -6.86 -2.38 23.75
C SER A 44 -6.66 -3.89 23.73
N LYS A 45 -7.76 -4.65 23.86
CA LYS A 45 -7.73 -6.11 23.76
C LYS A 45 -7.58 -6.63 22.33
N CYS A 46 -8.00 -5.83 21.35
CA CYS A 46 -8.00 -6.20 19.93
C CYS A 46 -7.78 -4.95 19.07
N VAL A 47 -6.59 -4.83 18.49
CA VAL A 47 -6.25 -3.75 17.57
C VAL A 47 -6.21 -4.29 16.15
N VAL A 48 -6.87 -3.60 15.23
CA VAL A 48 -6.82 -3.85 13.79
C VAL A 48 -6.27 -2.61 13.11
N VAL A 49 -5.31 -2.77 12.20
CA VAL A 49 -4.70 -1.65 11.47
C VAL A 49 -5.16 -1.70 10.01
N TYR A 50 -5.61 -0.56 9.50
CA TYR A 50 -5.94 -0.38 8.09
C TYR A 50 -4.80 0.32 7.37
N CYS A 51 -4.35 -0.22 6.25
CA CYS A 51 -3.22 0.30 5.48
C CYS A 51 -3.61 0.61 4.04
N GLY A 52 -3.08 1.71 3.52
CA GLY A 52 -3.18 2.14 2.13
C GLY A 52 -1.83 2.53 1.55
N ALA A 53 -1.82 3.05 0.33
CA ALA A 53 -0.59 3.21 -0.46
C ALA A 53 0.45 4.14 0.19
N GLY A 54 0.02 5.04 1.08
CA GLY A 54 0.90 5.95 1.82
C GLY A 54 2.01 5.28 2.63
N ILE A 55 1.86 4.03 3.08
CA ILE A 55 2.93 3.33 3.82
C ILE A 55 4.09 2.84 2.92
N SER A 56 3.90 2.90 1.60
CA SER A 56 4.82 2.40 0.57
C SER A 56 5.50 3.54 -0.22
N THR A 57 5.11 4.80 0.00
CA THR A 57 5.71 5.97 -0.68
C THR A 57 7.19 6.16 -0.36
N SER A 58 7.59 5.90 0.89
CA SER A 58 8.99 5.99 1.33
C SER A 58 9.93 4.97 0.69
N VAL A 59 9.39 3.92 0.06
CA VAL A 59 10.17 2.90 -0.67
C VAL A 59 9.99 3.00 -2.19
N GLY A 60 9.54 4.17 -2.65
CA GLY A 60 9.44 4.53 -4.05
C GLY A 60 8.13 4.14 -4.73
N ILE A 61 7.20 3.45 -4.06
CA ILE A 61 5.91 3.10 -4.66
C ILE A 61 4.97 4.31 -4.53
N PRO A 62 4.53 4.94 -5.63
CA PRO A 62 3.66 6.11 -5.54
C PRO A 62 2.31 5.75 -4.92
N ASP A 63 1.72 6.70 -4.21
CA ASP A 63 0.33 6.59 -3.82
C ASP A 63 -0.61 6.91 -5.00
N PHE A 64 -1.90 6.89 -4.74
CA PHE A 64 -2.92 7.16 -5.76
C PHE A 64 -3.37 8.62 -5.80
N ARG A 65 -3.49 9.29 -4.65
CA ARG A 65 -4.26 10.54 -4.50
C ARG A 65 -3.52 11.67 -3.79
N GLY A 66 -2.30 11.44 -3.31
CA GLY A 66 -1.47 12.49 -2.75
C GLY A 66 -1.11 13.54 -3.80
N PRO A 67 -0.36 14.59 -3.43
CA PRO A 67 0.01 15.67 -4.36
C PRO A 67 0.67 15.19 -5.67
N ASN A 68 1.39 14.07 -5.58
CA ASN A 68 2.11 13.40 -6.66
C ASN A 68 1.57 11.98 -6.95
N GLY A 69 0.37 11.64 -6.47
CA GLY A 69 -0.26 10.34 -6.68
C GLY A 69 -0.64 10.09 -8.14
N ILE A 70 -0.79 8.83 -8.51
CA ILE A 70 -1.06 8.41 -9.90
C ILE A 70 -2.30 9.11 -10.48
N TRP A 71 -3.41 9.13 -9.74
CA TRP A 71 -4.66 9.77 -10.18
C TRP A 71 -4.56 11.28 -10.20
N THR A 72 -3.82 11.87 -9.24
CA THR A 72 -3.55 13.30 -9.22
C THR A 72 -2.78 13.74 -10.46
N GLN A 73 -1.78 12.96 -10.89
CA GLN A 73 -1.00 13.25 -12.10
C GLN A 73 -1.82 13.06 -13.37
N GLU A 74 -2.63 11.99 -13.44
CA GLU A 74 -3.56 11.76 -14.55
C GLU A 74 -4.55 12.94 -14.71
N GLU A 75 -5.12 13.44 -13.61
CA GLU A 75 -6.01 14.60 -13.64
C GLU A 75 -5.31 15.89 -14.08
N LYS A 76 -4.07 16.14 -13.61
CA LYS A 76 -3.26 17.29 -14.04
C LYS A 76 -2.98 17.25 -15.54
N GLN A 77 -2.62 16.08 -16.06
CA GLN A 77 -2.39 15.86 -17.50
C GLN A 77 -3.66 16.11 -18.31
N LYS A 78 -4.81 15.58 -17.89
CA LYS A 78 -6.12 15.83 -18.54
C LYS A 78 -6.49 17.32 -18.58
N LYS A 79 -6.06 18.10 -17.58
CA LYS A 79 -6.29 19.56 -17.50
C LYS A 79 -5.25 20.39 -18.25
N GLY A 80 -4.27 19.76 -18.93
CA GLY A 80 -3.22 20.46 -19.68
C GLY A 80 -2.19 21.17 -18.80
N VAL A 81 -2.11 20.83 -17.51
CA VAL A 81 -1.07 21.34 -16.61
C VAL A 81 0.23 20.65 -16.96
N LYS A 82 1.28 21.42 -17.26
CA LYS A 82 2.63 20.86 -17.43
C LYS A 82 3.06 20.25 -16.11
N VAL A 83 3.22 18.93 -16.09
CA VAL A 83 3.74 18.22 -14.94
C VAL A 83 5.26 18.44 -14.95
N GLU A 84 5.73 19.38 -14.13
CA GLU A 84 7.15 19.80 -14.09
C GLU A 84 8.08 18.67 -13.65
N ASP A 85 7.57 17.80 -12.79
CA ASP A 85 8.19 16.54 -12.44
C ASP A 85 7.42 15.43 -13.14
N GLU A 86 7.86 15.03 -14.34
CA GLU A 86 7.63 13.65 -14.78
C GLU A 86 8.25 12.75 -13.71
N VAL A 87 7.52 12.51 -12.61
CA VAL A 87 7.78 11.39 -11.73
C VAL A 87 7.76 10.23 -12.71
N LYS A 88 8.93 9.64 -12.93
CA LYS A 88 9.08 8.38 -13.65
C LYS A 88 8.36 7.31 -12.84
N ILE A 89 7.02 7.37 -12.84
CA ILE A 89 6.10 6.31 -12.44
C ILE A 89 6.41 5.06 -13.29
N LEU A 90 7.12 5.25 -14.41
CA LEU A 90 7.25 4.37 -15.55
C LEU A 90 8.34 3.30 -15.48
N GLU A 91 9.17 3.21 -14.43
CA GLU A 91 10.25 2.19 -14.35
C GLU A 91 10.41 1.53 -12.98
N LEU A 92 9.43 1.67 -12.08
CA LEU A 92 9.51 1.00 -10.77
C LEU A 92 9.25 -0.50 -10.91
N SER A 93 10.32 -1.27 -10.76
CA SER A 93 10.24 -2.71 -10.55
C SER A 93 9.76 -2.98 -9.13
N LEU A 94 8.48 -3.31 -8.96
CA LEU A 94 7.91 -3.73 -7.67
C LEU A 94 8.69 -4.89 -7.03
N ALA A 95 9.37 -5.70 -7.83
CA ALA A 95 10.23 -6.78 -7.36
C ALA A 95 11.41 -6.27 -6.53
N ASP A 96 11.89 -5.06 -6.81
CA ASP A 96 13.09 -4.49 -6.19
C ASP A 96 12.77 -3.61 -4.97
N CYS A 97 11.51 -3.19 -4.80
CA CYS A 97 11.07 -2.46 -3.62
C CYS A 97 11.17 -3.34 -2.37
N ASN A 98 11.73 -2.81 -1.29
CA ASN A 98 11.78 -3.49 0.01
C ASN A 98 10.66 -2.99 0.94
N PRO A 99 10.24 -3.78 1.94
CA PRO A 99 9.28 -3.33 2.95
C PRO A 99 9.77 -2.08 3.69
N SER A 100 8.90 -1.09 3.88
CA SER A 100 9.23 0.14 4.61
C SER A 100 9.37 -0.10 6.12
N VAL A 101 9.89 0.89 6.85
CA VAL A 101 9.95 0.87 8.32
C VAL A 101 8.57 0.60 8.92
N THR A 102 7.51 1.19 8.36
CA THR A 102 6.13 0.97 8.80
C THR A 102 5.70 -0.48 8.66
N HIS A 103 6.04 -1.15 7.55
CA HIS A 103 5.75 -2.58 7.37
C HIS A 103 6.43 -3.41 8.47
N MET A 104 7.72 -3.16 8.71
CA MET A 104 8.51 -3.89 9.71
C MET A 104 8.04 -3.62 11.15
N ALA A 105 7.64 -2.39 11.45
CA ALA A 105 7.05 -2.01 12.72
C ALA A 105 5.72 -2.76 12.97
N LEU A 106 4.81 -2.77 11.99
CA LEU A 106 3.53 -3.47 12.10
C LEU A 106 3.69 -4.99 12.28
N ILE A 107 4.64 -5.60 11.56
CA ILE A 107 5.00 -7.02 11.74
C ILE A 107 5.50 -7.27 13.16
N SER A 108 6.32 -6.36 13.70
CA SER A 108 6.81 -6.47 15.08
C SER A 108 5.68 -6.33 16.09
N LEU A 109 4.74 -5.41 15.88
CA LEU A 109 3.55 -5.25 16.73
C LEU A 109 2.63 -6.48 16.70
N ILE A 110 2.49 -7.15 15.55
CA ILE A 110 1.78 -8.43 15.46
C ILE A 110 2.51 -9.53 16.23
N LYS A 111 3.84 -9.64 16.08
CA LYS A 111 4.66 -10.63 16.80
C LYS A 111 4.57 -10.43 18.32
N SER A 112 4.54 -9.17 18.76
CA SER A 112 4.38 -8.77 20.16
C SER A 112 2.92 -8.80 20.66
N LYS A 113 1.96 -9.20 19.82
CA LYS A 113 0.53 -9.33 20.14
C LYS A 113 -0.21 -8.01 20.45
N TYR A 114 0.38 -6.86 20.14
CA TYR A 114 -0.29 -5.56 20.25
C TYR A 114 -1.26 -5.31 19.08
N VAL A 115 -0.92 -5.80 17.89
CA VAL A 115 -1.80 -5.76 16.72
C VAL A 115 -2.30 -7.15 16.40
N LYS A 116 -3.61 -7.30 16.21
CA LYS A 116 -4.24 -8.60 15.94
C LYS A 116 -4.27 -8.93 14.46
N PHE A 117 -4.54 -7.93 13.62
CA PHE A 117 -4.79 -8.11 12.21
C PHE A 117 -4.51 -6.83 11.42
N ILE A 118 -4.11 -6.98 10.15
CA ILE A 118 -3.93 -5.89 9.20
C ILE A 118 -4.96 -6.04 8.09
N VAL A 119 -5.63 -4.95 7.74
CA VAL A 119 -6.48 -4.86 6.55
C VAL A 119 -5.79 -3.94 5.56
N SER A 120 -5.37 -4.47 4.42
CA SER A 120 -4.58 -3.74 3.44
C SER A 120 -5.37 -3.54 2.14
N GLN A 121 -5.37 -2.30 1.65
CA GLN A 121 -5.79 -1.96 0.28
C GLN A 121 -4.63 -2.05 -0.72
N ASN A 122 -3.41 -2.27 -0.25
CA ASN A 122 -2.23 -2.31 -1.09
C ASN A 122 -2.14 -3.63 -1.83
N ILE A 123 -1.73 -3.53 -3.09
CA ILE A 123 -1.48 -4.66 -4.00
C ILE A 123 0.03 -4.91 -4.20
N ASP A 124 0.89 -4.13 -3.53
CA ASP A 124 2.36 -4.17 -3.64
C ASP A 124 3.01 -5.46 -3.10
N GLY A 125 2.28 -6.24 -2.29
CA GLY A 125 2.72 -7.49 -1.71
C GLY A 125 3.83 -7.39 -0.66
N LEU A 126 4.18 -6.18 -0.21
CA LEU A 126 5.32 -5.96 0.69
C LEU A 126 5.17 -6.64 2.05
N PHE A 127 3.95 -6.77 2.59
CA PHE A 127 3.73 -7.51 3.83
C PHE A 127 4.09 -8.99 3.73
N LEU A 128 3.67 -9.68 2.66
CA LEU A 128 3.98 -11.10 2.48
C LEU A 128 5.48 -11.30 2.20
N ARG A 129 6.09 -10.40 1.43
CA ARG A 129 7.55 -10.40 1.18
C ARG A 129 8.36 -10.12 2.45
N ALA A 130 7.80 -9.37 3.39
CA ALA A 130 8.34 -9.17 4.73
C ALA A 130 8.07 -10.35 5.70
N ASN A 131 7.59 -11.50 5.18
CA ASN A 131 7.26 -12.71 5.94
C ASN A 131 6.12 -12.54 6.96
N LEU A 132 5.17 -11.63 6.72
CA LEU A 132 3.92 -11.64 7.47
C LEU A 132 3.10 -12.87 7.11
N ARG A 133 2.67 -13.65 8.12
CA ARG A 133 1.79 -14.80 7.89
C ARG A 133 0.43 -14.34 7.40
N ARG A 134 -0.07 -14.94 6.30
CA ARG A 134 -1.38 -14.62 5.68
C ARG A 134 -2.55 -14.59 6.66
N ARG A 135 -2.54 -15.42 7.70
CA ARG A 135 -3.59 -15.43 8.74
C ARG A 135 -3.73 -14.13 9.56
N HIS A 136 -2.80 -13.19 9.41
CA HIS A 136 -2.83 -11.89 10.10
C HIS A 136 -3.08 -10.71 9.16
N ILE A 137 -3.37 -10.96 7.88
CA ILE A 137 -3.61 -9.90 6.89
C ILE A 137 -4.77 -10.24 5.95
N GLY A 138 -5.62 -9.26 5.68
CA GLY A 138 -6.61 -9.28 4.60
C GLY A 138 -6.19 -8.32 3.49
N GLU A 139 -5.91 -8.85 2.30
CA GLU A 139 -5.50 -8.07 1.11
C GLU A 139 -6.74 -7.82 0.23
N LEU A 140 -7.42 -6.70 0.44
CA LEU A 140 -8.76 -6.45 -0.12
C LEU A 140 -8.77 -6.26 -1.64
N HIS A 141 -7.67 -5.76 -2.20
CA HIS A 141 -7.55 -5.47 -3.63
C HIS A 141 -6.69 -6.49 -4.38
N GLY A 142 -6.29 -7.58 -3.71
CA GLY A 142 -5.38 -8.59 -4.24
C GLY A 142 -3.91 -8.27 -3.96
N ASN A 143 -3.01 -8.98 -4.65
CA ASN A 143 -1.57 -8.87 -4.48
C ASN A 143 -0.86 -9.21 -5.80
N PHE A 144 0.09 -8.38 -6.23
CA PHE A 144 0.82 -8.60 -7.49
C PHE A 144 1.67 -9.85 -7.51
N PHE A 145 2.02 -10.42 -6.37
CA PHE A 145 2.84 -11.63 -6.27
C PHE A 145 1.99 -12.88 -6.05
N LEU A 146 0.67 -12.80 -6.18
CA LEU A 146 -0.25 -13.89 -5.92
C LEU A 146 -0.93 -14.39 -7.19
N ASP A 147 -0.75 -15.66 -7.50
CA ASP A 147 -1.55 -16.38 -8.49
C ASP A 147 -2.62 -17.24 -7.79
N GLU A 148 -3.76 -17.41 -8.45
CA GLU A 148 -4.82 -18.33 -8.05
C GLU A 148 -5.21 -19.24 -9.22
N CYS A 149 -5.28 -20.54 -8.97
CA CYS A 149 -5.71 -21.51 -9.96
C CYS A 149 -7.24 -21.41 -10.15
N THR A 150 -7.68 -21.09 -11.36
CA THR A 150 -9.12 -20.96 -11.70
C THR A 150 -9.91 -22.28 -11.64
N ALA A 151 -9.22 -23.42 -11.56
CA ALA A 151 -9.87 -24.74 -11.47
C ALA A 151 -10.09 -25.21 -10.02
N CYS A 152 -9.14 -24.91 -9.10
CA CYS A 152 -9.18 -25.45 -7.74
C CYS A 152 -8.95 -24.40 -6.63
N ASN A 153 -8.82 -23.12 -6.99
CA ASN A 153 -8.59 -21.98 -6.10
C ASN A 153 -7.32 -22.09 -5.24
N SER A 154 -6.38 -22.97 -5.61
CA SER A 154 -5.07 -23.04 -4.97
C SER A 154 -4.28 -21.77 -5.26
N ARG A 155 -3.61 -21.24 -4.24
CA ARG A 155 -2.91 -19.95 -4.28
C ARG A 155 -1.40 -20.14 -4.21
N PHE A 156 -0.69 -19.39 -5.04
CA PHE A 156 0.76 -19.49 -5.19
C PHE A 156 1.39 -18.10 -5.06
N ILE A 157 2.34 -17.96 -4.13
CA ILE A 157 3.11 -16.73 -3.98
C ILE A 157 4.34 -16.84 -4.87
N ARG A 158 4.52 -15.89 -5.77
CA ARG A 158 5.64 -15.80 -6.71
C ARG A 158 6.78 -14.96 -6.14
N SER A 159 8.00 -15.19 -6.64
CA SER A 159 9.14 -14.31 -6.40
C SER A 159 9.15 -13.07 -7.32
N THR A 160 8.40 -13.11 -8.41
CA THR A 160 8.24 -12.02 -9.38
C THR A 160 6.78 -11.61 -9.47
N PRO A 161 6.47 -10.37 -9.89
CA PRO A 161 5.10 -9.97 -10.18
C PRO A 161 4.41 -10.96 -11.13
N SER A 162 3.15 -11.25 -10.84
CA SER A 162 2.23 -12.01 -11.66
C SER A 162 1.96 -11.23 -12.96
N PRO A 163 1.81 -11.92 -14.11
CA PRO A 163 1.40 -11.28 -15.35
C PRO A 163 -0.04 -10.75 -15.30
N THR A 164 -0.84 -11.20 -14.35
CA THR A 164 -2.23 -10.76 -14.14
C THR A 164 -2.35 -9.94 -12.87
N MET A 165 -3.12 -8.85 -12.93
CA MET A 165 -3.17 -7.85 -11.86
C MET A 165 -4.32 -8.13 -10.89
N GLY A 166 -4.07 -7.91 -9.59
CA GLY A 166 -5.14 -7.75 -8.59
C GLY A 166 -6.08 -8.94 -8.44
N CYS A 167 -5.54 -10.17 -8.30
CA CYS A 167 -6.35 -11.33 -7.95
C CYS A 167 -7.09 -11.08 -6.62
N LYS A 168 -8.35 -10.63 -6.73
CA LYS A 168 -9.21 -10.34 -5.58
C LYS A 168 -9.60 -11.66 -4.97
N VAL A 169 -9.20 -11.84 -3.71
CA VAL A 169 -9.57 -13.00 -2.92
C VAL A 169 -11.06 -12.91 -2.61
N SER A 170 -11.87 -13.78 -3.24
CA SER A 170 -13.27 -14.01 -2.83
C SER A 170 -13.33 -14.73 -1.48
#